data_AF-A0A9J6EBG4-F1
#
_entry.id   AF-A0A9J6EBG4-F1
#
_cell.length_a   1.000
_cell.length_b   1.000
_cell.length_c   1.000
_cell.angle_alpha   90.00
_cell.angle_beta   90.00
_cell.angle_gamma   90.00
#
_symmetry.space_group_name_H-M   'P 1'
#
loop_
_entity.id
_entity.type
_entity.pdbx_description
1 polymer ?
#
loop_
_entity_poly.entity_id
_entity_poly.type
_entity_poly.pdbx_seq_one_letter_code
_entity_poly.pdbx_strand_id
1 'polypeptide(L)'
;MNTWTASAISTILPCLTNIEKLQLTPVEVPLDVLVGPLCALLESSVSLSSLHVEGTFAEDRMVDTLFKALLKNPTLTELHFQDMSVHGSLYPQSVKEFLASTTMLKVLYVSTKTPSIQMAVLEGLLENWSIEKLSLDLFMVIEETTALISRIIETKPVIRMLEISRPLPLPPVHRTVYDCWIRPLMENDTLEEVRLPLYALHPETWSAFFRALPTKENLKKFHISSPFYLSRLNWLCAELKHSGSEEKVSLQRYTSAYDIEFLQSKVFSAVDLSLSQYEQKLAVLVQLPNCQQLTSVRIDFRFDDPRISIPLAEFLRSTRTLQKLDIRVMCVRGAGGRNQWWKHVLESLSLNKTLTKLVHTSYNMTIQDTEDMADSIKRNTCIRRLSLFYTPPENSSAFIRRLSKGIEENYRLTDVKYSGYCEEELASDWFAVQETTWRNSGLVSRAARIKQASSLDSGAAYYCGANTQRHLELGKTIVFAIALIGSAIRA
;
A
#
# COMPACT_ATOMS: atom_id res chain seq x y z
N MET A 1 -26.79 7.48 -9.26
CA MET A 1 -25.87 8.22 -8.40
C MET A 1 -26.64 9.32 -7.68
N ASN A 2 -26.59 9.39 -6.35
CA ASN A 2 -27.44 10.34 -5.61
C ASN A 2 -26.78 11.72 -5.62
N THR A 3 -27.31 12.65 -6.43
CA THR A 3 -26.93 14.09 -6.47
C THR A 3 -26.78 14.72 -5.07
N TRP A 4 -27.54 14.20 -4.11
CA TRP A 4 -27.48 14.54 -2.70
C TRP A 4 -26.10 14.37 -2.05
N THR A 5 -25.36 13.28 -2.33
CA THR A 5 -24.07 13.04 -1.68
C THR A 5 -23.02 14.05 -2.15
N ALA A 6 -22.99 14.34 -3.45
CA ALA A 6 -22.09 15.32 -4.04
C ALA A 6 -22.38 16.73 -3.49
N SER A 7 -23.67 17.12 -3.37
CA SER A 7 -24.07 18.40 -2.80
C SER A 7 -23.68 18.54 -1.32
N ALA A 8 -23.89 17.49 -0.52
CA ALA A 8 -23.53 17.51 0.89
C ALA A 8 -22.01 17.65 1.09
N ILE A 9 -21.22 16.90 0.32
CA ILE A 9 -19.74 17.01 0.37
C ILE A 9 -19.29 18.40 -0.06
N SER A 10 -19.82 18.92 -1.17
CA SER A 10 -19.51 20.26 -1.68
C SER A 10 -19.78 21.36 -0.63
N THR A 11 -20.83 21.18 0.17
CA THR A 11 -21.20 22.13 1.24
C THR A 11 -20.29 22.01 2.47
N ILE A 12 -19.95 20.79 2.88
CA ILE A 12 -19.20 20.54 4.12
C ILE A 12 -17.71 20.76 3.94
N LEU A 13 -17.14 20.41 2.78
CA LEU A 13 -15.70 20.35 2.56
C LEU A 13 -14.97 21.68 2.91
N PRO A 14 -15.46 22.87 2.52
CA PRO A 14 -14.81 24.14 2.87
C PRO A 14 -14.85 24.46 4.38
N CYS A 15 -15.78 23.88 5.14
CA CYS A 15 -15.90 24.10 6.59
C CYS A 15 -14.91 23.25 7.40
N LEU A 16 -14.22 22.31 6.77
CA LEU A 16 -13.30 21.37 7.42
C LEU A 16 -11.90 21.97 7.65
N THR A 17 -11.81 23.17 8.19
CA THR A 17 -10.55 23.94 8.27
C THR A 17 -9.44 23.28 9.11
N ASN A 18 -9.82 22.42 10.05
CA ASN A 18 -8.93 21.74 11.01
C ASN A 18 -8.55 20.31 10.60
N ILE A 19 -8.86 19.88 9.37
CA ILE A 19 -8.44 18.54 8.92
C ILE A 19 -6.93 18.52 8.64
N GLU A 20 -6.28 17.44 9.05
CA GLU A 20 -4.85 17.26 8.80
C GLU A 20 -4.59 16.45 7.53
N LYS A 21 -5.52 15.56 7.17
CA LYS A 21 -5.42 14.67 6.03
C LYS A 21 -6.75 14.59 5.31
N LEU A 22 -6.71 14.71 3.99
CA LEU A 22 -7.87 14.51 3.12
C LEU A 22 -7.53 13.46 2.08
N GLN A 23 -8.34 12.41 2.00
CA GLN A 23 -8.25 11.40 0.95
C GLN A 23 -9.57 11.37 0.17
N LEU A 24 -9.48 11.73 -1.10
CA LEU A 24 -10.53 11.60 -2.10
C LEU A 24 -10.16 10.39 -2.95
N THR A 25 -10.68 9.22 -2.56
CA THR A 25 -10.67 8.05 -3.46
C THR A 25 -11.70 8.23 -4.56
N PRO A 26 -11.64 7.45 -5.67
CA PRO A 26 -12.68 7.40 -6.69
C PRO A 26 -13.95 6.82 -6.07
N VAL A 27 -14.63 7.67 -5.31
CA VAL A 27 -16.04 7.60 -5.03
C VAL A 27 -16.70 8.14 -6.30
N GLU A 28 -17.88 7.64 -6.63
CA GLU A 28 -18.66 8.00 -7.81
C GLU A 28 -18.78 9.52 -8.11
N VAL A 29 -18.35 10.44 -7.21
CA VAL A 29 -18.41 11.90 -7.41
C VAL A 29 -17.35 12.38 -8.39
N PRO A 30 -17.74 12.90 -9.57
CA PRO A 30 -16.79 13.43 -10.51
C PRO A 30 -16.09 14.69 -9.95
N LEU A 31 -14.82 14.85 -10.33
CA LEU A 31 -13.94 15.87 -9.76
C LEU A 31 -14.41 17.31 -10.06
N ASP A 32 -15.20 17.50 -11.11
CA ASP A 32 -15.76 18.79 -11.54
C ASP A 32 -16.70 19.38 -10.48
N VAL A 33 -17.44 18.53 -9.77
CA VAL A 33 -18.30 18.94 -8.66
C VAL A 33 -17.48 19.27 -7.40
N LEU A 34 -16.32 18.62 -7.23
CA LEU A 34 -15.49 18.75 -6.02
C LEU A 34 -14.39 19.80 -6.13
N VAL A 35 -13.95 20.17 -7.34
CA VAL A 35 -12.77 21.02 -7.53
C VAL A 35 -12.91 22.38 -6.84
N GLY A 36 -14.08 23.03 -6.94
CA GLY A 36 -14.34 24.31 -6.30
C GLY A 36 -14.27 24.24 -4.76
N PRO A 37 -15.09 23.38 -4.12
CA PRO A 37 -15.03 23.15 -2.67
C PRO A 37 -13.65 22.72 -2.17
N LEU A 38 -12.94 21.87 -2.92
CA LEU A 38 -11.59 21.44 -2.58
C LEU A 38 -10.60 22.62 -2.65
N CYS A 39 -10.67 23.47 -3.68
CA CYS A 39 -9.84 24.66 -3.76
C CYS A 39 -10.11 25.61 -2.57
N ALA A 40 -11.36 25.83 -2.21
CA ALA A 40 -11.72 26.67 -1.07
C ALA A 40 -11.15 26.11 0.25
N LEU A 41 -11.21 24.79 0.44
CA LEU A 41 -10.58 24.13 1.59
C LEU A 41 -9.05 24.27 1.56
N LEU A 42 -8.40 24.08 0.41
CA LEU A 42 -6.94 24.18 0.28
C LEU A 42 -6.44 25.58 0.59
N GLU A 43 -7.17 26.61 0.15
CA GLU A 43 -6.82 28.01 0.39
C GLU A 43 -7.06 28.45 1.84
N SER A 44 -8.04 27.85 2.53
CA SER A 44 -8.43 28.23 3.90
C SER A 44 -7.84 27.35 5.00
N SER A 45 -7.40 26.13 4.67
CA SER A 45 -6.91 25.18 5.66
C SER A 45 -5.52 25.58 6.15
N VAL A 46 -5.38 25.63 7.48
CA VAL A 46 -4.13 25.90 8.20
C VAL A 46 -3.52 24.64 8.82
N SER A 47 -4.16 23.48 8.62
CA SER A 47 -3.74 22.21 9.22
C SER A 47 -3.54 21.09 8.20
N LEU A 48 -4.04 21.25 6.96
CA LEU A 48 -3.96 20.19 5.96
C LEU A 48 -2.50 19.94 5.57
N SER A 49 -2.00 18.78 5.95
CA SER A 49 -0.61 18.36 5.77
C SER A 49 -0.45 17.25 4.73
N SER A 50 -1.54 16.51 4.43
CA SER A 50 -1.56 15.39 3.49
C SER A 50 -2.82 15.42 2.64
N LEU A 51 -2.65 15.44 1.32
CA LEU A 51 -3.75 15.39 0.36
C LEU A 51 -3.54 14.20 -0.58
N HIS A 52 -4.56 13.35 -0.68
CA HIS A 52 -4.61 12.27 -1.65
C HIS A 52 -5.83 12.45 -2.55
N VAL A 53 -5.59 12.68 -3.84
CA VAL A 53 -6.62 12.78 -4.87
C VAL A 53 -6.43 11.64 -5.86
N GLU A 54 -7.36 10.70 -5.87
CA GLU A 54 -7.45 9.59 -6.81
C GLU A 54 -8.80 9.70 -7.52
N GLY A 55 -8.83 9.81 -8.84
CA GLY A 55 -10.13 9.96 -9.51
C GLY A 55 -10.09 10.45 -10.95
N THR A 56 -11.14 10.08 -11.68
CA THR A 56 -11.30 10.06 -13.13
C THR A 56 -11.30 11.43 -13.82
N PHE A 57 -10.84 11.42 -15.09
CA PHE A 57 -11.00 12.45 -16.13
C PHE A 57 -11.20 13.89 -15.61
N ALA A 58 -10.10 14.58 -15.37
CA ALA A 58 -10.13 16.02 -15.16
C ALA A 58 -9.98 16.73 -16.50
N GLU A 59 -10.79 17.76 -16.76
CA GLU A 59 -10.46 18.72 -17.81
C GLU A 59 -9.17 19.48 -17.44
N ASP A 60 -8.38 19.91 -18.44
CA ASP A 60 -7.15 20.69 -18.23
C ASP A 60 -7.35 21.85 -17.25
N ARG A 61 -8.48 22.55 -17.38
CA ARG A 61 -8.84 23.71 -16.55
C ARG A 61 -8.98 23.36 -15.07
N MET A 62 -9.44 22.16 -14.76
CA MET A 62 -9.63 21.72 -13.38
C MET A 62 -8.31 21.37 -12.72
N VAL A 63 -7.41 20.71 -13.47
CA VAL A 63 -6.04 20.47 -13.01
C VAL A 63 -5.36 21.80 -12.72
N ASP A 64 -5.47 22.77 -13.64
CA ASP A 64 -4.89 24.09 -13.47
C ASP A 64 -5.43 24.84 -12.25
N THR A 65 -6.76 24.82 -12.06
CA THR A 65 -7.42 25.44 -10.91
C THR A 65 -6.97 24.81 -9.60
N LEU A 66 -6.88 23.48 -9.55
CA LEU A 66 -6.44 22.75 -8.36
C LEU A 66 -4.99 23.09 -7.98
N PHE A 67 -4.06 23.09 -8.94
CA PHE A 67 -2.65 23.38 -8.66
C PHE A 67 -2.41 24.85 -8.28
N LYS A 68 -3.22 25.78 -8.79
CA LYS A 68 -3.22 27.17 -8.31
C LYS A 68 -3.68 27.30 -6.85
N ALA A 69 -4.66 26.50 -6.44
CA ALA A 69 -5.08 26.46 -5.03
C ALA A 69 -4.02 25.78 -4.14
N LEU A 70 -3.38 24.70 -4.62
CA LEU A 70 -2.28 24.03 -3.92
C LEU A 70 -1.10 24.97 -3.65
N LEU A 71 -0.76 25.83 -4.62
CA LEU A 71 0.31 26.83 -4.46
C LEU A 71 0.06 27.80 -3.29
N LYS A 72 -1.20 28.04 -2.94
CA LYS A 72 -1.58 28.92 -1.82
C LYS A 72 -1.59 28.20 -0.46
N ASN A 73 -1.56 26.86 -0.43
CA ASN A 73 -1.60 26.12 0.82
C ASN A 73 -0.22 26.11 1.50
N PRO A 74 -0.07 26.66 2.72
CA PRO A 74 1.23 26.79 3.35
C PRO A 74 1.66 25.56 4.17
N THR A 75 0.79 24.56 4.34
CA THR A 75 0.99 23.46 5.28
C THR A 75 1.16 22.09 4.64
N LEU A 76 0.92 21.98 3.33
CA LEU A 76 0.94 20.69 2.64
C LEU A 76 2.36 20.13 2.57
N THR A 77 2.55 18.95 3.17
CA THR A 77 3.84 18.23 3.20
C THR A 77 3.82 16.94 2.39
N GLU A 78 2.63 16.42 2.08
CA GLU A 78 2.43 15.17 1.34
C GLU A 78 1.31 15.35 0.31
N LEU A 79 1.62 15.01 -0.95
CA LEU A 79 0.67 15.06 -2.06
C LEU A 79 0.71 13.73 -2.83
N HIS A 80 -0.45 13.09 -2.93
CA HIS A 80 -0.68 11.93 -3.79
C HIS A 80 -1.70 12.33 -4.85
N PHE A 81 -1.33 12.25 -6.12
CA PHE A 81 -2.27 12.47 -7.21
C PHE A 81 -2.19 11.35 -8.24
N GLN A 82 -3.35 10.74 -8.54
CA GLN A 82 -3.46 9.55 -9.37
C GLN A 82 -4.54 9.70 -10.46
N ASP A 83 -4.19 9.27 -11.67
CA ASP A 83 -5.05 9.09 -12.85
C ASP A 83 -5.84 10.33 -13.30
N MET A 84 -5.16 11.48 -13.30
CA MET A 84 -5.60 12.69 -14.00
C MET A 84 -5.41 12.48 -15.51
N SER A 85 -6.25 11.62 -16.09
CA SER A 85 -6.34 11.49 -17.54
C SER A 85 -6.93 12.78 -18.09
N VAL A 86 -6.11 13.56 -18.80
CA VAL A 86 -6.55 14.81 -19.41
C VAL A 86 -6.62 14.66 -20.91
N HIS A 87 -7.77 15.02 -21.49
CA HIS A 87 -8.04 14.86 -22.92
C HIS A 87 -7.52 16.02 -23.79
N GLY A 88 -6.63 16.86 -23.27
CA GLY A 88 -6.10 18.02 -23.98
C GLY A 88 -4.59 17.99 -24.15
N SER A 89 -4.12 18.78 -25.13
CA SER A 89 -2.70 18.98 -25.44
C SER A 89 -2.06 20.09 -24.61
N LEU A 90 -2.80 20.72 -23.69
CA LEU A 90 -2.27 21.82 -22.91
C LEU A 90 -1.25 21.31 -21.90
N TYR A 91 -0.08 21.95 -21.92
CA TYR A 91 0.96 21.73 -20.93
C TYR A 91 0.54 22.43 -19.64
N PRO A 92 0.29 21.71 -18.53
CA PRO A 92 -0.26 22.31 -17.32
C PRO A 92 0.85 23.05 -16.57
N GLN A 93 1.10 24.29 -16.98
CA GLN A 93 2.14 25.17 -16.44
C GLN A 93 2.05 25.34 -14.92
N SER A 94 0.83 25.34 -14.36
CA SER A 94 0.59 25.39 -12.92
C SER A 94 1.13 24.19 -12.14
N VAL A 95 1.18 23.00 -12.75
CA VAL A 95 1.79 21.81 -12.12
C VAL A 95 3.30 22.04 -11.95
N LYS A 96 3.96 22.51 -13.02
CA LYS A 96 5.37 22.85 -13.00
C LYS A 96 5.66 23.96 -11.98
N GLU A 97 4.91 25.06 -12.04
CA GLU A 97 5.07 26.23 -11.16
C GLU A 97 4.87 25.86 -9.68
N PHE A 98 3.84 25.07 -9.37
CA PHE A 98 3.61 24.57 -8.02
C PHE A 98 4.80 23.76 -7.49
N LEU A 99 5.26 22.78 -8.27
CA LEU A 99 6.36 21.91 -7.86
C LEU A 99 7.68 22.68 -7.75
N ALA A 100 7.95 23.62 -8.66
CA ALA A 100 9.14 24.47 -8.59
C ALA A 100 9.14 25.37 -7.34
N SER A 101 7.98 25.91 -6.97
CA SER A 101 7.86 26.94 -5.93
C SER A 101 7.60 26.39 -4.52
N THR A 102 7.08 25.16 -4.39
CA THR A 102 6.75 24.59 -3.09
C THR A 102 8.00 24.26 -2.27
N THR A 103 8.04 24.72 -1.02
CA THR A 103 9.15 24.48 -0.09
C THR A 103 8.78 23.54 1.05
N MET A 104 7.48 23.32 1.28
CA MET A 104 6.98 22.49 2.37
C MET A 104 6.72 21.03 1.97
N LEU A 105 6.52 20.78 0.67
CA LEU A 105 6.20 19.45 0.17
C LEU A 105 7.41 18.52 0.29
N LYS A 106 7.28 17.46 1.10
CA LYS A 106 8.32 16.46 1.38
C LYS A 106 8.08 15.13 0.67
N VAL A 107 6.82 14.79 0.45
CA VAL A 107 6.41 13.52 -0.17
C VAL A 107 5.55 13.80 -1.39
N LEU A 108 5.96 13.28 -2.54
CA LEU A 108 5.22 13.36 -3.78
C LEU A 108 5.01 11.96 -4.35
N TYR A 109 3.74 11.59 -4.52
CA TYR A 109 3.32 10.42 -5.28
C TYR A 109 2.54 10.88 -6.51
N VAL A 110 3.02 10.49 -7.69
CA VAL A 110 2.42 10.81 -8.98
C VAL A 110 2.12 9.52 -9.72
N SER A 111 0.86 9.31 -10.09
CA SER A 111 0.46 8.23 -10.99
C SER A 111 -0.32 8.80 -12.15
N THR A 112 0.25 8.85 -13.35
CA THR A 112 -0.44 9.43 -14.52
C THR A 112 0.09 8.82 -15.80
N LYS A 113 -0.80 8.63 -16.79
CA LYS A 113 -0.44 8.18 -18.14
C LYS A 113 -0.29 9.35 -19.12
N THR A 114 -0.59 10.58 -18.69
CA THR A 114 -0.67 11.77 -19.54
C THR A 114 0.73 12.36 -19.74
N PRO A 115 1.35 12.27 -20.93
CA PRO A 115 2.72 12.77 -21.17
C PRO A 115 2.96 14.22 -20.76
N SER A 116 2.02 15.13 -21.04
CA SER A 116 2.16 16.56 -20.72
C SER A 116 2.27 16.79 -19.21
N ILE A 117 1.49 16.08 -18.39
CA ILE A 117 1.59 16.12 -16.93
C ILE A 117 2.92 15.51 -16.47
N GLN A 118 3.33 14.37 -17.03
CA GLN A 118 4.61 13.74 -16.66
C GLN A 118 5.79 14.70 -16.88
N MET A 119 5.82 15.38 -18.03
CA MET A 119 6.85 16.37 -18.34
C MET A 119 6.80 17.58 -17.40
N ALA A 120 5.62 18.15 -17.15
CA ALA A 120 5.43 19.26 -16.21
C ALA A 120 5.91 18.91 -14.79
N VAL A 121 5.64 17.68 -14.35
CA VAL A 121 6.11 17.17 -13.06
C VAL A 121 7.64 17.10 -13.03
N LEU A 122 8.25 16.44 -14.02
CA LEU A 122 9.70 16.26 -14.06
C LEU A 122 10.45 17.59 -14.19
N GLU A 123 9.94 18.54 -14.98
CA GLU A 123 10.53 19.88 -15.08
C GLU A 123 10.38 20.68 -13.78
N GLY A 124 9.21 20.65 -13.12
CA GLY A 124 9.05 21.30 -11.82
C GLY A 124 9.97 20.70 -10.76
N LEU A 125 10.18 19.37 -10.79
CA LEU A 125 11.11 18.68 -9.90
C LEU A 125 12.57 19.08 -10.10
N LEU A 126 12.99 19.49 -11.30
CA LEU A 126 14.33 20.03 -11.54
C LEU A 126 14.58 21.35 -10.81
N GLU A 127 13.54 22.08 -10.43
CA GLU A 127 13.63 23.33 -9.68
C GLU A 127 13.33 23.13 -8.18
N ASN A 128 12.65 22.04 -7.81
CA ASN A 128 12.31 21.73 -6.42
C ASN A 128 13.51 21.28 -5.57
N TRP A 129 13.57 21.71 -4.30
CA TRP A 129 14.59 21.29 -3.32
C TRP A 129 14.01 20.81 -1.99
N SER A 130 12.70 20.58 -1.91
CA SER A 130 12.02 20.19 -0.67
C SER A 130 11.66 18.71 -0.63
N ILE A 131 11.40 18.09 -1.78
CA ILE A 131 10.88 16.72 -1.88
C ILE A 131 11.97 15.71 -1.53
N GLU A 132 11.71 14.92 -0.49
CA GLU A 132 12.60 13.87 0.01
C GLU A 132 12.18 12.48 -0.44
N LYS A 133 10.89 12.30 -0.74
CA LYS A 133 10.33 11.02 -1.21
C LYS A 133 9.55 11.24 -2.50
N LEU A 134 10.04 10.64 -3.56
CA LEU A 134 9.46 10.73 -4.89
C LEU A 134 8.99 9.35 -5.34
N SER A 135 7.71 9.24 -5.70
CA SER A 135 7.15 8.05 -6.33
C SER A 135 6.49 8.42 -7.65
N LEU A 136 6.97 7.79 -8.72
CA LEU A 136 6.51 7.95 -10.09
C LEU A 136 5.90 6.64 -10.55
N ASP A 137 4.61 6.63 -10.85
CA ASP A 137 3.88 5.44 -11.24
C ASP A 137 3.15 5.64 -12.58
N LEU A 138 3.09 4.59 -13.40
CA LEU A 138 2.53 4.64 -14.76
C LEU A 138 3.21 5.67 -15.69
N PHE A 139 4.46 6.06 -15.40
CA PHE A 139 5.23 6.97 -16.25
C PHE A 139 5.60 6.31 -17.58
N MET A 140 5.47 7.06 -18.67
CA MET A 140 6.02 6.62 -19.95
C MET A 140 7.51 6.83 -19.93
N VAL A 141 8.27 5.78 -20.26
CA VAL A 141 9.74 5.84 -20.28
C VAL A 141 10.19 6.04 -21.72
N ILE A 142 10.21 7.30 -22.12
CA ILE A 142 10.80 7.79 -23.38
C ILE A 142 12.13 8.48 -23.09
N GLU A 143 12.92 8.73 -24.13
CA GLU A 143 14.26 9.33 -24.02
C GLU A 143 14.23 10.64 -23.20
N GLU A 144 13.27 11.52 -23.47
CA GLU A 144 13.12 12.82 -22.81
C GLU A 144 12.83 12.67 -21.31
N THR A 145 11.79 11.90 -20.96
CA THR A 145 11.44 11.64 -19.54
C THR A 145 12.57 10.98 -18.78
N THR A 146 13.33 10.12 -19.46
CA THR A 146 14.44 9.36 -18.87
C THR A 146 15.62 10.27 -18.59
N ALA A 147 15.98 11.14 -19.55
CA ALA A 147 17.02 12.14 -19.37
C ALA A 147 16.68 13.09 -18.20
N LEU A 148 15.41 13.49 -18.06
CA LEU A 148 14.96 14.31 -16.94
C LEU A 148 15.06 13.56 -15.61
N ILE A 149 14.61 12.31 -15.53
CA ILE A 149 14.75 11.48 -14.32
C ILE A 149 16.22 11.32 -13.93
N SER A 150 17.11 11.03 -14.89
CA SER A 150 18.56 10.96 -14.66
C SER A 150 19.11 12.26 -14.05
N ARG A 151 18.72 13.41 -14.61
CA ARG A 151 19.14 14.72 -14.12
C ARG A 151 18.59 15.02 -12.73
N ILE A 152 17.35 14.64 -12.44
CA ILE A 152 16.76 14.78 -11.10
C ILE A 152 17.58 13.96 -10.11
N ILE A 153 17.89 12.70 -10.42
CA ILE A 153 18.72 11.85 -9.55
C ILE A 153 20.12 12.45 -9.36
N GLU A 154 20.75 12.95 -10.41
CA GLU A 154 22.11 13.49 -10.36
C GLU A 154 22.19 14.83 -9.59
N THR A 155 21.19 15.69 -9.72
CA THR A 155 21.24 17.08 -9.22
C THR A 155 20.53 17.31 -7.89
N LYS A 156 19.76 16.34 -7.38
CA LYS A 156 18.91 16.52 -6.20
C LYS A 156 19.45 15.79 -4.96
N PRO A 157 20.20 16.48 -4.07
CA PRO A 157 20.73 15.90 -2.84
C PRO A 157 19.67 15.76 -1.73
N VAL A 158 18.40 16.07 -2.00
CA VAL A 158 17.34 16.00 -0.99
C VAL A 158 16.53 14.71 -1.11
N ILE A 159 16.55 14.06 -2.27
CA ILE A 159 15.79 12.84 -2.51
C ILE A 159 16.46 11.68 -1.79
N ARG A 160 15.81 11.20 -0.73
CA ARG A 160 16.21 10.03 0.06
C ARG A 160 15.51 8.77 -0.40
N MET A 161 14.32 8.88 -0.97
CA MET A 161 13.55 7.76 -1.45
C MET A 161 13.06 8.00 -2.87
N LEU A 162 13.43 7.11 -3.78
CA LEU A 162 12.95 7.10 -5.15
C LEU A 162 12.19 5.81 -5.44
N GLU A 163 10.96 5.90 -5.92
CA GLU A 163 10.18 4.77 -6.40
C GLU A 163 9.71 5.03 -7.82
N ILE A 164 10.05 4.14 -8.75
CA ILE A 164 9.47 4.12 -10.09
C ILE A 164 8.68 2.81 -10.22
N SER A 165 7.37 2.93 -10.38
CA SER A 165 6.43 1.81 -10.38
C SER A 165 5.70 1.72 -11.72
N ARG A 166 5.52 0.50 -12.22
CA ARG A 166 4.78 0.19 -13.46
C ARG A 166 5.06 1.16 -14.64
N PRO A 167 6.33 1.46 -14.98
CA PRO A 167 6.60 2.29 -16.15
C PRO A 167 5.93 1.66 -17.37
N LEU A 168 5.22 2.49 -18.13
CA LEU A 168 4.52 2.08 -19.34
C LEU A 168 5.54 1.93 -20.46
N PRO A 169 5.77 0.70 -20.98
CA PRO A 169 6.70 0.50 -22.07
C PRO A 169 6.05 0.84 -23.43
N LEU A 170 6.71 1.64 -24.26
CA LEU A 170 6.65 1.69 -25.71
C LEU A 170 7.63 0.69 -26.41
N PRO A 171 7.15 -0.38 -27.06
CA PRO A 171 8.04 -1.28 -27.82
C PRO A 171 8.79 -0.56 -28.97
N PRO A 172 10.04 -0.93 -29.37
CA PRO A 172 11.09 -1.74 -28.75
C PRO A 172 12.31 -0.91 -28.25
N VAL A 173 12.17 0.40 -28.06
CA VAL A 173 13.28 1.36 -27.76
C VAL A 173 13.86 1.21 -26.33
N HIS A 174 13.33 0.29 -25.52
CA HIS A 174 13.45 0.38 -24.07
C HIS A 174 14.79 0.09 -23.41
N ARG A 175 15.69 -0.69 -24.01
CA ARG A 175 16.76 -1.29 -23.19
C ARG A 175 17.86 -0.32 -22.81
N THR A 176 18.29 0.55 -23.73
CA THR A 176 19.36 1.54 -23.48
C THR A 176 18.91 2.70 -22.62
N VAL A 177 17.60 2.97 -22.62
CA VAL A 177 17.02 4.13 -21.95
C VAL A 177 17.23 4.03 -20.43
N TYR A 178 16.98 2.89 -19.82
CA TYR A 178 17.17 2.73 -18.38
C TYR A 178 18.64 2.65 -17.94
N ASP A 179 19.55 2.24 -18.83
CA ASP A 179 20.97 2.13 -18.48
C ASP A 179 21.55 3.48 -18.05
N CYS A 180 20.98 4.59 -18.54
CA CYS A 180 21.41 5.93 -18.13
C CYS A 180 21.03 6.29 -16.69
N TRP A 181 20.18 5.52 -15.99
CA TRP A 181 19.85 5.74 -14.57
C TRP A 181 20.91 5.17 -13.63
N ILE A 182 21.69 4.16 -14.05
CA ILE A 182 22.62 3.49 -13.14
C ILE A 182 23.67 4.46 -12.61
N ARG A 183 24.31 5.21 -13.51
CA ARG A 183 25.37 6.14 -13.11
C ARG A 183 24.84 7.18 -12.11
N PRO A 184 23.75 7.93 -12.38
CA PRO A 184 23.15 8.83 -11.40
C PRO A 184 22.75 8.15 -10.08
N LEU A 185 22.13 6.97 -10.13
CA LEU A 185 21.73 6.24 -8.92
C LEU A 185 22.93 5.85 -8.05
N MET A 186 24.06 5.54 -8.68
CA MET A 186 25.28 5.23 -7.97
C MET A 186 26.02 6.49 -7.53
N GLU A 187 26.01 7.57 -8.30
CA GLU A 187 26.70 8.81 -7.95
C GLU A 187 25.96 9.62 -6.88
N ASN A 188 24.64 9.46 -6.75
CA ASN A 188 23.86 10.13 -5.71
C ASN A 188 24.16 9.51 -4.33
N ASP A 189 24.67 10.34 -3.43
CA ASP A 189 25.05 10.00 -2.07
C ASP A 189 23.93 10.24 -1.04
N THR A 190 22.77 10.73 -1.47
CA THR A 190 21.65 11.09 -0.57
C THR A 190 20.52 10.06 -0.59
N LEU A 191 20.47 9.22 -1.62
CA LEU A 191 19.50 8.14 -1.75
C LEU A 191 19.71 7.07 -0.67
N GLU A 192 18.68 6.87 0.14
CA GLU A 192 18.61 5.85 1.18
C GLU A 192 17.81 4.62 0.73
N GLU A 193 16.77 4.82 -0.08
CA GLU A 193 15.90 3.77 -0.57
C GLU A 193 15.54 3.97 -2.05
N VAL A 194 15.75 2.95 -2.87
CA VAL A 194 15.38 2.98 -4.30
C VAL A 194 14.46 1.81 -4.60
N ARG A 195 13.40 2.05 -5.37
CA ARG A 195 12.49 1.01 -5.84
C ARG A 195 12.34 1.09 -7.35
N LEU A 196 12.72 0.03 -8.05
CA LEU A 196 12.66 -0.08 -9.51
C LEU A 196 12.04 -1.41 -9.92
N PRO A 197 11.36 -1.50 -11.07
CA PRO A 197 10.88 -2.78 -11.56
C PRO A 197 12.04 -3.60 -12.11
N LEU A 198 11.97 -4.94 -12.00
CA LEU A 198 13.04 -5.83 -12.49
C LEU A 198 13.33 -5.63 -13.99
N TYR A 199 12.29 -5.30 -14.76
CA TYR A 199 12.36 -5.11 -16.19
C TYR A 199 12.87 -3.73 -16.62
N ALA A 200 13.16 -2.83 -15.67
CA ALA A 200 13.78 -1.54 -16.01
C ALA A 200 15.14 -1.78 -16.67
N LEU A 201 16.01 -2.62 -16.11
CA LEU A 201 17.41 -2.67 -16.55
C LEU A 201 17.75 -3.96 -17.31
N HIS A 202 18.76 -3.86 -18.18
CA HIS A 202 19.37 -5.04 -18.81
C HIS A 202 20.07 -5.90 -17.73
N PRO A 203 20.11 -7.24 -17.88
CA PRO A 203 20.80 -8.10 -16.90
C PRO A 203 22.27 -7.72 -16.67
N GLU A 204 23.00 -7.35 -17.72
CA GLU A 204 24.41 -6.92 -17.60
C GLU A 204 24.55 -5.66 -16.76
N THR A 205 23.64 -4.70 -16.97
CA THR A 205 23.55 -3.46 -16.22
C THR A 205 23.23 -3.72 -14.75
N TRP A 206 22.31 -4.65 -14.47
CA TRP A 206 22.01 -5.11 -13.12
C TRP A 206 23.21 -5.76 -12.44
N SER A 207 24.00 -6.60 -13.13
CA SER A 207 25.23 -7.18 -12.56
C SER A 207 26.22 -6.09 -12.15
N ALA A 208 26.47 -5.11 -13.02
CA ALA A 208 27.36 -3.99 -12.71
C ALA A 208 26.85 -3.19 -11.49
N PHE A 209 25.54 -2.91 -11.46
CA PHE A 209 24.89 -2.22 -10.34
C PHE A 209 25.04 -3.00 -9.02
N PHE A 210 24.72 -4.29 -9.00
CA PHE A 210 24.79 -5.10 -7.78
C PHE A 210 26.21 -5.29 -7.28
N ARG A 211 27.22 -5.32 -8.14
CA ARG A 211 28.63 -5.36 -7.70
C ARG A 211 29.08 -4.06 -7.05
N ALA A 212 28.53 -2.93 -7.48
CA ALA A 212 28.87 -1.63 -6.92
C ALA A 212 28.00 -1.26 -5.70
N LEU A 213 26.81 -1.86 -5.54
CA LEU A 213 25.86 -1.60 -4.45
C LEU A 213 26.43 -1.77 -3.01
N PRO A 214 27.31 -2.75 -2.70
CA PRO A 214 27.91 -2.87 -1.38
C PRO A 214 28.71 -1.62 -0.99
N THR A 215 29.33 -0.94 -1.97
CA THR A 215 30.15 0.26 -1.75
C THR A 215 29.33 1.52 -1.44
N LYS A 216 28.00 1.47 -1.60
CA LYS A 216 27.10 2.60 -1.33
C LYS A 216 26.61 2.60 0.11
N GLU A 217 27.30 3.31 1.00
CA GLU A 217 26.95 3.35 2.42
C GLU A 217 25.57 3.97 2.69
N ASN A 218 25.20 5.01 1.93
CA ASN A 218 23.94 5.72 2.14
C ASN A 218 22.72 4.94 1.64
N LEU A 219 22.87 4.13 0.59
CA LEU A 219 21.79 3.31 0.02
C LEU A 219 21.54 2.07 0.91
N LYS A 220 20.59 2.21 1.83
CA LYS A 220 20.22 1.20 2.83
C LYS A 220 19.42 0.06 2.21
N LYS A 221 18.50 0.39 1.30
CA LYS A 221 17.60 -0.60 0.70
C LYS A 221 17.34 -0.35 -0.78
N PHE A 222 17.35 -1.43 -1.53
CA PHE A 222 17.01 -1.47 -2.94
C PHE A 222 15.88 -2.47 -3.16
N HIS A 223 14.72 -1.98 -3.54
CA HIS A 223 13.54 -2.80 -3.77
C HIS A 223 13.38 -3.08 -5.25
N ILE A 224 13.27 -4.35 -5.62
CA ILE A 224 12.89 -4.72 -6.97
C ILE A 224 11.40 -5.05 -6.97
N SER A 225 10.62 -4.25 -7.70
CA SER A 225 9.19 -4.46 -7.89
C SER A 225 8.95 -5.39 -9.09
N SER A 226 7.84 -6.14 -9.03
CA SER A 226 7.23 -6.77 -10.20
C SER A 226 8.16 -7.70 -11.03
N PRO A 227 8.54 -8.88 -10.50
CA PRO A 227 9.36 -9.85 -11.23
C PRO A 227 8.51 -10.65 -12.26
N PHE A 228 7.78 -9.98 -13.15
CA PHE A 228 6.97 -10.67 -14.18
C PHE A 228 7.80 -11.58 -15.11
N TYR A 229 9.13 -11.39 -15.15
CA TYR A 229 10.05 -12.26 -15.89
C TYR A 229 10.71 -13.28 -14.98
N LEU A 230 9.96 -14.34 -14.67
CA LEU A 230 10.40 -15.35 -13.71
C LEU A 230 11.69 -16.08 -14.12
N SER A 231 11.96 -16.16 -15.43
CA SER A 231 13.16 -16.81 -15.97
C SER A 231 14.48 -16.19 -15.50
N ARG A 232 14.46 -14.95 -14.99
CA ARG A 232 15.67 -14.24 -14.54
C ARG A 232 15.92 -14.30 -13.04
N LEU A 233 15.01 -14.90 -12.26
CA LEU A 233 15.13 -14.90 -10.80
C LEU A 233 16.31 -15.69 -10.28
N ASN A 234 16.59 -16.86 -10.87
CA ASN A 234 17.74 -17.67 -10.47
C ASN A 234 19.05 -16.94 -10.72
N TRP A 235 19.16 -16.33 -11.90
CA TRP A 235 20.29 -15.47 -12.25
C TRP A 235 20.40 -14.28 -11.27
N LEU A 236 19.29 -13.61 -10.96
CA LEU A 236 19.28 -12.49 -10.01
C LEU A 236 19.76 -12.92 -8.63
N CYS A 237 19.25 -14.03 -8.09
CA CYS A 237 19.66 -14.54 -6.78
C CYS A 237 21.14 -14.93 -6.79
N ALA A 238 21.61 -15.58 -7.86
CA ALA A 238 23.02 -15.92 -8.02
C ALA A 238 23.92 -14.68 -8.07
N GLU A 239 23.52 -13.64 -8.82
CA GLU A 239 24.27 -12.37 -8.90
C GLU A 239 24.25 -11.61 -7.57
N LEU A 240 23.12 -11.58 -6.86
CA LEU A 240 23.04 -10.94 -5.53
C LEU A 240 23.93 -11.65 -4.51
N LYS A 241 23.95 -12.98 -4.53
CA LYS A 241 24.84 -13.79 -3.70
C LYS A 241 26.31 -13.58 -4.08
N HIS A 242 26.62 -13.56 -5.37
CA HIS A 242 27.97 -13.35 -5.88
C HIS A 242 28.52 -11.95 -5.54
N SER A 243 27.66 -10.93 -5.62
CA SER A 243 28.01 -9.54 -5.32
C SER A 243 27.97 -9.19 -3.83
N GLY A 244 27.43 -10.05 -2.96
CA GLY A 244 27.25 -9.78 -1.53
C GLY A 244 26.16 -8.73 -1.24
N SER A 245 25.26 -8.49 -2.18
CA SER A 245 24.22 -7.43 -2.09
C SER A 245 22.91 -7.89 -1.45
N GLU A 246 22.83 -9.14 -0.99
CA GLU A 246 21.56 -9.75 -0.52
C GLU A 246 20.90 -8.98 0.63
N GLU A 247 21.67 -8.32 1.50
CA GLU A 247 21.11 -7.60 2.66
C GLU A 247 20.55 -6.21 2.30
N LYS A 248 21.06 -5.61 1.22
CA LYS A 248 20.57 -4.32 0.71
C LYS A 248 19.43 -4.50 -0.28
N VAL A 249 19.33 -5.64 -0.94
CA VAL A 249 18.28 -5.87 -1.94
C VAL A 249 17.10 -6.60 -1.33
N SER A 250 15.88 -6.17 -1.69
CA SER A 250 14.66 -6.88 -1.29
C SER A 250 13.67 -7.01 -2.44
N LEU A 251 13.04 -8.18 -2.52
CA LEU A 251 12.00 -8.48 -3.50
C LEU A 251 10.65 -8.30 -2.81
N GLN A 252 9.89 -7.26 -3.19
CA GLN A 252 8.66 -6.88 -2.48
C GLN A 252 7.51 -7.86 -2.68
N ARG A 253 7.44 -8.51 -3.84
CA ARG A 253 6.38 -9.47 -4.14
C ARG A 253 6.85 -10.43 -5.22
N TYR A 254 6.74 -11.71 -4.91
CA TYR A 254 7.23 -12.77 -5.76
C TYR A 254 6.12 -13.75 -6.08
N THR A 255 5.85 -14.01 -7.35
CA THR A 255 4.88 -15.02 -7.81
C THR A 255 5.63 -16.25 -8.29
N SER A 256 5.54 -17.41 -7.60
CA SER A 256 6.31 -18.60 -8.02
C SER A 256 5.75 -19.24 -9.28
N ALA A 257 6.65 -19.76 -10.10
CA ALA A 257 6.31 -20.85 -11.00
C ALA A 257 7.40 -21.94 -11.10
N TYR A 258 8.67 -21.75 -10.67
CA TYR A 258 9.70 -22.75 -11.06
C TYR A 258 10.78 -23.22 -10.05
N ASP A 259 11.17 -22.54 -8.95
CA ASP A 259 12.30 -23.06 -8.14
C ASP A 259 12.18 -22.85 -6.62
N ILE A 260 12.10 -23.89 -5.81
CA ILE A 260 11.89 -23.74 -4.35
C ILE A 260 13.14 -23.17 -3.63
N GLU A 261 14.32 -23.32 -4.22
CA GLU A 261 15.60 -22.99 -3.58
C GLU A 261 15.76 -21.51 -3.22
N PHE A 262 15.16 -20.60 -3.98
CA PHE A 262 15.28 -19.16 -3.69
C PHE A 262 14.59 -18.76 -2.38
N LEU A 263 13.64 -19.56 -1.86
CA LEU A 263 12.95 -19.28 -0.60
C LEU A 263 13.89 -19.29 0.60
N GLN A 264 15.10 -19.80 0.45
CA GLN A 264 16.14 -19.74 1.49
C GLN A 264 16.95 -18.43 1.43
N SER A 265 16.86 -17.65 0.34
CA SER A 265 17.56 -16.37 0.24
C SER A 265 16.92 -15.31 1.12
N LYS A 266 17.77 -14.52 1.80
CA LYS A 266 17.36 -13.41 2.67
C LYS A 266 16.70 -12.26 1.91
N VAL A 267 16.90 -12.20 0.60
CA VAL A 267 16.37 -11.15 -0.28
C VAL A 267 14.82 -11.17 -0.33
N PHE A 268 14.22 -12.34 -0.09
CA PHE A 268 12.77 -12.50 -0.10
C PHE A 268 12.18 -12.24 1.27
N SER A 269 11.46 -11.14 1.41
CA SER A 269 10.66 -10.87 2.62
C SER A 269 9.17 -11.15 2.42
N ALA A 270 8.76 -11.43 1.18
CA ALA A 270 7.38 -11.69 0.82
C ALA A 270 7.25 -12.75 -0.28
N VAL A 271 6.25 -13.62 -0.17
CA VAL A 271 5.91 -14.62 -1.19
C VAL A 271 4.42 -14.56 -1.54
N ASP A 272 4.12 -14.72 -2.82
CA ASP A 272 2.79 -14.74 -3.39
C ASP A 272 2.58 -16.03 -4.18
N LEU A 273 1.68 -16.87 -3.70
CA LEU A 273 1.32 -18.17 -4.26
C LEU A 273 -0.03 -18.12 -4.99
N SER A 274 -0.49 -16.94 -5.44
CA SER A 274 -1.76 -16.84 -6.16
C SER A 274 -1.73 -17.54 -7.53
N LEU A 275 -0.63 -17.39 -8.28
CA LEU A 275 -0.51 -17.79 -9.68
C LEU A 275 0.22 -19.12 -9.95
N SER A 276 0.77 -19.76 -8.93
CA SER A 276 1.52 -21.02 -9.10
C SER A 276 0.62 -22.20 -9.43
N GLN A 277 1.18 -23.24 -10.04
CA GLN A 277 0.48 -24.51 -10.19
C GLN A 277 0.27 -25.17 -8.83
N TYR A 278 -0.77 -26.00 -8.71
CA TYR A 278 -1.16 -26.60 -7.42
C TYR A 278 0.00 -27.34 -6.72
N GLU A 279 0.70 -28.22 -7.43
CA GLU A 279 1.82 -29.00 -6.85
C GLU A 279 3.00 -28.09 -6.43
N GLN A 280 3.22 -26.99 -7.15
CA GLN A 280 4.25 -26.02 -6.80
C GLN A 280 3.87 -25.25 -5.53
N LYS A 281 2.59 -24.88 -5.37
CA LYS A 281 2.09 -24.27 -4.12
C LYS A 281 2.37 -25.19 -2.94
N LEU A 282 2.04 -26.46 -3.08
CA LEU A 282 2.25 -27.46 -2.04
C LEU A 282 3.74 -27.58 -1.68
N ALA A 283 4.60 -27.70 -2.69
CA ALA A 283 6.03 -27.83 -2.46
C ALA A 283 6.65 -26.60 -1.78
N VAL A 284 6.18 -25.38 -2.13
CA VAL A 284 6.58 -24.15 -1.44
C VAL A 284 6.05 -24.12 -0.01
N LEU A 285 4.77 -24.45 0.21
CA LEU A 285 4.12 -24.45 1.52
C LEU A 285 4.85 -25.33 2.54
N VAL A 286 5.30 -26.51 2.11
CA VAL A 286 6.07 -27.45 2.94
C VAL A 286 7.41 -26.85 3.38
N GLN A 287 7.99 -25.93 2.60
CA GLN A 287 9.26 -25.27 2.93
C GLN A 287 9.10 -23.99 3.75
N LEU A 288 7.91 -23.37 3.78
CA LEU A 288 7.69 -22.11 4.50
C LEU A 288 8.11 -22.13 5.98
N PRO A 289 7.93 -23.21 6.77
CA PRO A 289 8.43 -23.27 8.14
C PRO A 289 9.94 -23.01 8.28
N ASN A 290 10.73 -23.29 7.23
CA ASN A 290 12.17 -23.04 7.19
C ASN A 290 12.51 -21.59 6.82
N CYS A 291 11.55 -20.81 6.32
CA CYS A 291 11.74 -19.45 5.82
C CYS A 291 11.46 -18.41 6.90
N GLN A 292 12.40 -18.26 7.84
CA GLN A 292 12.26 -17.34 8.99
C GLN A 292 12.41 -15.86 8.63
N GLN A 293 12.71 -15.51 7.38
CA GLN A 293 12.81 -14.13 6.89
C GLN A 293 11.48 -13.57 6.34
N LEU A 294 10.48 -14.44 6.10
CA LEU A 294 9.23 -14.04 5.45
C LEU A 294 8.35 -13.23 6.38
N THR A 295 8.09 -11.98 5.99
CA THR A 295 7.19 -11.05 6.68
C THR A 295 5.81 -10.98 6.06
N SER A 296 5.65 -11.38 4.80
CA SER A 296 4.37 -11.37 4.09
C SER A 296 4.16 -12.62 3.26
N VAL A 297 3.00 -13.26 3.39
CA VAL A 297 2.62 -14.42 2.58
C VAL A 297 1.23 -14.18 1.99
N ARG A 298 1.09 -14.35 0.68
CA ARG A 298 -0.20 -14.42 -0.03
C ARG A 298 -0.38 -15.81 -0.62
N ILE A 299 -1.55 -16.40 -0.44
CA ILE A 299 -1.85 -17.75 -0.93
C ILE A 299 -3.26 -17.78 -1.48
N ASP A 300 -3.41 -18.27 -2.71
CA ASP A 300 -4.72 -18.57 -3.28
C ASP A 300 -4.82 -20.08 -3.49
N PHE A 301 -5.91 -20.70 -3.04
CA PHE A 301 -6.11 -22.14 -3.24
C PHE A 301 -7.56 -22.57 -3.26
N ARG A 302 -7.77 -23.83 -3.66
CA ARG A 302 -9.09 -24.46 -3.69
C ARG A 302 -9.40 -25.15 -2.37
N PHE A 303 -10.64 -24.97 -1.89
CA PHE A 303 -11.09 -25.21 -0.52
C PHE A 303 -11.02 -26.66 -0.01
N ASP A 304 -10.71 -27.64 -0.86
CA ASP A 304 -10.94 -29.07 -0.60
C ASP A 304 -9.69 -29.90 -0.29
N ASP A 305 -8.53 -29.27 -0.08
CA ASP A 305 -7.27 -30.02 0.07
C ASP A 305 -6.56 -29.89 1.43
N PRO A 306 -6.55 -30.95 2.26
CA PRO A 306 -5.82 -30.95 3.53
C PRO A 306 -4.31 -30.74 3.35
N ARG A 307 -3.75 -31.10 2.17
CA ARG A 307 -2.32 -30.94 1.86
C ARG A 307 -1.86 -29.48 1.93
N ILE A 308 -2.76 -28.51 1.76
CA ILE A 308 -2.43 -27.08 1.90
C ILE A 308 -2.61 -26.60 3.34
N SER A 309 -3.72 -26.99 3.97
CA SER A 309 -4.09 -26.49 5.31
C SER A 309 -3.09 -26.87 6.40
N ILE A 310 -2.55 -28.09 6.35
CA ILE A 310 -1.64 -28.61 7.38
C ILE A 310 -0.30 -27.86 7.35
N PRO A 311 0.43 -27.78 6.20
CA PRO A 311 1.66 -27.00 6.13
C PRO A 311 1.45 -25.52 6.45
N LEU A 312 0.31 -24.93 6.04
CA LEU A 312 0.00 -23.54 6.40
C LEU A 312 -0.18 -23.38 7.91
N ALA A 313 -0.90 -24.28 8.58
CA ALA A 313 -1.06 -24.25 10.02
C ALA A 313 0.27 -24.44 10.76
N GLU A 314 1.15 -25.32 10.26
CA GLU A 314 2.51 -25.52 10.80
C GLU A 314 3.38 -24.28 10.63
N PHE A 315 3.34 -23.65 9.45
CA PHE A 315 4.04 -22.39 9.20
C PHE A 315 3.55 -21.28 10.13
N LEU A 316 2.22 -21.11 10.28
CA LEU A 316 1.66 -20.11 11.18
C LEU A 316 2.03 -20.35 12.65
N ARG A 317 2.17 -21.59 13.07
CA ARG A 317 2.57 -21.93 14.44
C ARG A 317 4.06 -21.66 14.68
N SER A 318 4.91 -21.93 13.69
CA SER A 318 6.37 -21.90 13.82
C SER A 318 7.00 -20.55 13.45
N THR A 319 6.35 -19.75 12.61
CA THR A 319 6.92 -18.48 12.10
C THR A 319 7.12 -17.43 13.19
N ARG A 320 8.30 -16.82 13.19
CA ARG A 320 8.67 -15.74 14.13
C ARG A 320 8.64 -14.34 13.50
N THR A 321 8.41 -14.25 12.20
CA THR A 321 8.58 -13.01 11.44
C THR A 321 7.41 -12.64 10.55
N LEU A 322 6.46 -13.56 10.33
CA LEU A 322 5.27 -13.29 9.53
C LEU A 322 4.44 -12.16 10.15
N GLN A 323 4.35 -11.03 9.45
CA GLN A 323 3.56 -9.87 9.87
C GLN A 323 2.25 -9.73 9.09
N LYS A 324 2.22 -10.22 7.85
CA LYS A 324 1.07 -10.13 6.94
C LYS A 324 0.75 -11.48 6.31
N LEU A 325 -0.52 -11.86 6.37
CA LEU A 325 -1.05 -13.04 5.72
C LEU A 325 -2.26 -12.64 4.87
N ASP A 326 -2.28 -13.09 3.62
CA ASP A 326 -3.38 -12.89 2.68
C ASP A 326 -3.81 -14.26 2.13
N ILE A 327 -4.99 -14.72 2.54
CA ILE A 327 -5.53 -16.02 2.16
C ILE A 327 -6.73 -15.79 1.25
N ARG A 328 -6.69 -16.36 0.06
CA ARG A 328 -7.83 -16.39 -0.87
C ARG A 328 -8.28 -17.82 -1.11
N VAL A 329 -9.46 -18.13 -0.63
CA VAL A 329 -10.07 -19.46 -0.76
C VAL A 329 -11.07 -19.42 -1.91
N MET A 330 -10.69 -20.00 -3.04
CA MET A 330 -11.56 -20.22 -4.18
C MET A 330 -12.31 -21.55 -3.99
N CYS A 331 -13.59 -21.61 -4.33
CA CYS A 331 -14.35 -22.86 -4.23
C CYS A 331 -14.80 -23.37 -5.59
N VAL A 332 -14.88 -24.70 -5.73
CA VAL A 332 -15.61 -25.37 -6.79
C VAL A 332 -17.00 -25.70 -6.23
N ARG A 333 -18.07 -25.22 -6.89
CA ARG A 333 -19.46 -25.43 -6.44
C ARG A 333 -19.72 -26.92 -6.12
N GLY A 334 -20.34 -27.20 -4.97
CA GLY A 334 -20.90 -28.53 -4.64
C GLY A 334 -20.24 -29.28 -3.48
N ALA A 335 -19.08 -28.84 -2.97
CA ALA A 335 -18.45 -29.44 -1.79
C ALA A 335 -19.09 -28.93 -0.48
N GLY A 336 -20.33 -29.33 -0.19
CA GLY A 336 -21.09 -28.92 1.01
C GLY A 336 -20.66 -29.58 2.33
N GLY A 337 -19.42 -30.10 2.41
CA GLY A 337 -18.90 -30.78 3.60
C GLY A 337 -18.29 -29.80 4.61
N ARG A 338 -18.42 -30.12 5.91
CA ARG A 338 -17.65 -29.42 6.96
C ARG A 338 -16.16 -29.56 6.69
N ASN A 339 -15.45 -28.44 6.66
CA ASN A 339 -14.03 -28.42 6.41
C ASN A 339 -13.22 -28.49 7.71
N GLN A 340 -13.05 -29.73 8.20
CA GLN A 340 -12.24 -30.02 9.39
C GLN A 340 -10.80 -29.47 9.28
N TRP A 341 -10.32 -29.24 8.06
CA TRP A 341 -8.98 -28.77 7.75
C TRP A 341 -8.73 -27.32 8.18
N TRP A 342 -9.79 -26.49 8.17
CA TRP A 342 -9.67 -25.10 8.59
C TRP A 342 -9.44 -24.96 10.08
N LYS A 343 -9.91 -25.93 10.88
CA LYS A 343 -9.72 -25.95 12.33
C LYS A 343 -8.24 -25.79 12.70
N HIS A 344 -7.34 -26.48 12.00
CA HIS A 344 -5.89 -26.38 12.26
C HIS A 344 -5.33 -24.99 11.95
N VAL A 345 -5.76 -24.39 10.83
CA VAL A 345 -5.34 -23.04 10.44
C VAL A 345 -5.87 -22.02 11.45
N LEU A 346 -7.13 -22.12 11.85
CA LEU A 346 -7.77 -21.23 12.82
C LEU A 346 -7.17 -21.34 14.23
N GLU A 347 -6.82 -22.55 14.65
CA GLU A 347 -6.12 -22.79 15.91
C GLU A 347 -4.72 -22.16 15.88
N SER A 348 -3.92 -22.45 14.85
CA SER A 348 -2.59 -21.84 14.68
C SER A 348 -2.67 -20.32 14.56
N LEU A 349 -3.69 -19.79 13.87
CA LEU A 349 -3.93 -18.36 13.77
C LEU A 349 -4.16 -17.74 15.15
N SER A 350 -4.96 -18.37 16.03
CA SER A 350 -5.22 -17.84 17.38
C SER A 350 -3.97 -17.83 18.27
N LEU A 351 -3.04 -18.77 18.04
CA LEU A 351 -1.79 -18.90 18.79
C LEU A 351 -0.67 -18.03 18.24
N ASN A 352 -0.71 -17.67 16.96
CA ASN A 352 0.34 -16.90 16.31
C ASN A 352 0.55 -15.53 16.98
N LYS A 353 1.82 -15.22 17.30
CA LYS A 353 2.22 -14.02 18.04
C LYS A 353 2.86 -12.91 17.20
N THR A 354 2.95 -13.10 15.89
CA THR A 354 3.74 -12.24 14.99
C THR A 354 2.87 -11.57 13.93
N LEU A 355 1.78 -12.22 13.54
CA LEU A 355 0.85 -11.77 12.52
C LEU A 355 0.09 -10.54 13.00
N THR A 356 0.29 -9.42 12.31
CA THR A 356 -0.36 -8.14 12.62
C THR A 356 -1.44 -7.75 11.63
N LYS A 357 -1.41 -8.31 10.42
CA LYS A 357 -2.38 -8.05 9.35
C LYS A 357 -2.87 -9.35 8.73
N LEU A 358 -4.18 -9.57 8.78
CA LEU A 358 -4.84 -10.66 8.10
C LEU A 358 -5.76 -10.11 7.00
N VAL A 359 -5.57 -10.57 5.78
CA VAL A 359 -6.51 -10.41 4.67
C VAL A 359 -7.07 -11.79 4.37
N HIS A 360 -8.39 -11.91 4.36
CA HIS A 360 -9.02 -13.19 4.09
C HIS A 360 -10.21 -12.98 3.14
N THR A 361 -10.15 -13.68 2.01
CA THR A 361 -11.18 -13.70 0.97
C THR A 361 -11.64 -15.13 0.83
N SER A 362 -12.92 -15.42 1.02
CA SER A 362 -13.46 -16.76 0.81
C SER A 362 -14.79 -16.73 0.10
N TYR A 363 -14.92 -17.60 -0.90
CA TYR A 363 -16.12 -17.65 -1.72
C TYR A 363 -17.14 -18.70 -1.30
N ASN A 364 -16.82 -19.55 -0.31
CA ASN A 364 -17.72 -20.63 0.11
C ASN A 364 -17.34 -21.24 1.47
N MET A 365 -17.06 -20.42 2.48
CA MET A 365 -16.98 -20.95 3.85
C MET A 365 -18.36 -21.37 4.34
N THR A 366 -18.45 -22.33 5.26
CA THR A 366 -19.70 -22.54 5.98
C THR A 366 -19.89 -21.42 7.00
N ILE A 367 -21.14 -21.16 7.41
CA ILE A 367 -21.46 -20.24 8.50
C ILE A 367 -20.63 -20.58 9.75
N GLN A 368 -20.54 -21.87 10.09
CA GLN A 368 -19.74 -22.32 11.23
C GLN A 368 -18.26 -21.98 11.08
N ASP A 369 -17.65 -22.21 9.91
CA ASP A 369 -16.23 -21.87 9.69
C ASP A 369 -15.99 -20.36 9.86
N THR A 370 -16.96 -19.52 9.46
CA THR A 370 -16.86 -18.07 9.65
C THR A 370 -17.00 -17.64 11.11
N GLU A 371 -17.89 -18.28 11.87
CA GLU A 371 -18.00 -18.07 13.30
C GLU A 371 -16.73 -18.50 14.05
N ASP A 372 -16.18 -19.66 13.68
CA ASP A 372 -14.92 -20.16 14.24
C ASP A 372 -13.75 -19.21 13.93
N MET A 373 -13.73 -18.63 12.72
CA MET A 373 -12.76 -17.59 12.35
C MET A 373 -12.90 -16.34 13.24
N ALA A 374 -14.13 -15.87 13.47
CA ALA A 374 -14.39 -14.72 14.35
C ALA A 374 -13.88 -15.00 15.77
N ASP A 375 -14.14 -16.19 16.30
CA ASP A 375 -13.67 -16.60 17.62
C ASP A 375 -12.14 -16.72 17.70
N SER A 376 -11.49 -17.24 16.66
CA SER A 376 -10.02 -17.28 16.60
C SER A 376 -9.40 -15.89 16.52
N ILE A 377 -10.02 -14.95 15.79
CA ILE A 377 -9.57 -13.55 15.73
C ILE A 377 -9.75 -12.86 17.07
N LYS A 378 -10.89 -13.05 17.75
CA LYS A 378 -11.16 -12.50 19.08
C LYS A 378 -10.10 -12.92 20.10
N ARG A 379 -9.70 -14.20 20.09
CA ARG A 379 -8.64 -14.75 20.96
C ARG A 379 -7.23 -14.31 20.57
N ASN A 380 -7.00 -13.92 19.31
CA ASN A 380 -5.68 -13.54 18.86
C ASN A 380 -5.28 -12.17 19.46
N THR A 381 -4.07 -12.12 20.04
CA THR A 381 -3.55 -10.95 20.76
C THR A 381 -2.61 -10.07 19.94
N CYS A 382 -2.41 -10.36 18.67
CA CYS A 382 -1.38 -9.75 17.82
C CYS A 382 -1.93 -9.12 16.53
N ILE A 383 -3.02 -9.66 15.96
CA ILE A 383 -3.68 -9.11 14.78
C ILE A 383 -4.24 -7.73 15.12
N ARG A 384 -3.84 -6.73 14.34
CA ARG A 384 -4.27 -5.34 14.48
C ARG A 384 -5.16 -4.87 13.35
N ARG A 385 -4.97 -5.47 12.17
CA ARG A 385 -5.64 -5.08 10.93
C ARG A 385 -6.27 -6.30 10.28
N LEU A 386 -7.55 -6.20 10.01
CA LEU A 386 -8.34 -7.28 9.46
C LEU A 386 -9.06 -6.78 8.20
N SER A 387 -8.99 -7.54 7.11
CA SER A 387 -9.72 -7.24 5.88
C SER A 387 -10.42 -8.50 5.41
N LEU A 388 -11.74 -8.44 5.30
CA LEU A 388 -12.57 -9.61 5.03
C LEU A 388 -13.48 -9.41 3.84
N PHE A 389 -13.56 -10.47 3.03
CA PHE A 389 -14.54 -10.61 1.96
C PHE A 389 -15.08 -12.04 1.99
N TYR A 390 -16.38 -12.19 2.22
CA TYR A 390 -17.05 -13.47 2.14
C TYR A 390 -18.14 -13.42 1.09
N THR A 391 -18.25 -14.51 0.33
CA THR A 391 -19.48 -14.85 -0.37
C THR A 391 -19.92 -16.25 0.05
N PRO A 392 -21.23 -16.51 0.15
CA PRO A 392 -22.33 -15.55 -0.01
C PRO A 392 -22.44 -14.57 1.19
N PRO A 393 -23.28 -13.52 1.13
CA PRO A 393 -23.35 -12.46 2.15
C PRO A 393 -23.65 -12.96 3.57
N GLU A 394 -24.43 -14.03 3.72
CA GLU A 394 -24.85 -14.60 5.02
C GLU A 394 -23.67 -15.01 5.89
N ASN A 395 -22.57 -15.47 5.26
CA ASN A 395 -21.32 -15.78 5.94
C ASN A 395 -20.66 -14.55 6.56
N SER A 396 -20.77 -13.42 5.87
CA SER A 396 -20.31 -12.15 6.41
C SER A 396 -21.17 -11.71 7.59
N SER A 397 -22.49 -11.84 7.46
CA SER A 397 -23.44 -11.53 8.53
C SER A 397 -23.15 -12.35 9.77
N ALA A 398 -22.91 -13.66 9.60
CA ALA A 398 -22.54 -14.56 10.68
C ALA A 398 -21.20 -14.17 11.32
N PHE A 399 -20.18 -13.88 10.51
CA PHE A 399 -18.88 -13.41 11.01
C PHE A 399 -19.02 -12.15 11.87
N ILE A 400 -19.74 -11.12 11.37
CA ILE A 400 -19.89 -9.83 12.06
C ILE A 400 -20.68 -10.01 13.36
N ARG A 401 -21.82 -10.71 13.34
CA ARG A 401 -22.62 -11.05 14.53
C ARG A 401 -21.83 -11.81 15.58
N ARG A 402 -20.93 -12.70 15.15
CA ARG A 402 -20.09 -13.48 16.07
C ARG A 402 -18.94 -12.65 16.62
N LEU A 403 -18.32 -11.82 15.77
CA LEU A 403 -17.22 -10.97 16.17
C LEU A 403 -17.70 -9.89 17.15
N SER A 404 -18.81 -9.21 16.88
CA SER A 404 -19.38 -8.15 17.72
C SER A 404 -19.56 -8.62 19.17
N LYS A 405 -19.89 -9.89 19.37
CA LYS A 405 -20.00 -10.53 20.69
C LYS A 405 -18.62 -10.76 21.32
N GLY A 406 -18.28 -9.86 22.25
CA GLY A 406 -17.05 -9.91 23.04
C GLY A 406 -15.84 -9.25 22.36
N ILE A 407 -16.04 -8.51 21.26
CA ILE A 407 -14.95 -7.75 20.63
C ILE A 407 -14.36 -6.70 21.57
N GLU A 408 -15.16 -6.19 22.50
CA GLU A 408 -14.78 -5.18 23.49
C GLU A 408 -13.61 -5.61 24.39
N GLU A 409 -13.43 -6.93 24.60
CA GLU A 409 -12.30 -7.53 25.32
C GLU A 409 -11.02 -7.56 24.46
N ASN A 410 -11.14 -7.44 23.14
CA ASN A 410 -10.01 -7.34 22.23
C ASN A 410 -9.52 -5.89 22.16
N TYR A 411 -8.34 -5.64 22.72
CA TYR A 411 -7.70 -4.32 22.77
C TYR A 411 -6.63 -4.11 21.67
N ARG A 412 -6.55 -5.03 20.70
CA ARG A 412 -5.45 -5.10 19.71
C ARG A 412 -5.90 -4.79 18.30
N LEU A 413 -7.15 -5.14 17.96
CA LEU A 413 -7.75 -4.79 16.68
C LEU A 413 -7.98 -3.28 16.61
N THR A 414 -7.40 -2.65 15.59
CA THR A 414 -7.39 -1.20 15.37
C THR A 414 -8.03 -0.77 14.05
N ASP A 415 -8.19 -1.72 13.12
CA ASP A 415 -8.78 -1.48 11.81
C ASP A 415 -9.42 -2.79 11.33
N VAL A 416 -10.72 -2.76 11.08
CA VAL A 416 -11.46 -3.87 10.48
C VAL A 416 -12.15 -3.34 9.24
N LYS A 417 -11.79 -3.91 8.09
CA LYS A 417 -12.39 -3.62 6.80
C LYS A 417 -13.22 -4.80 6.36
N TYR A 418 -14.41 -4.47 5.89
CA TYR A 418 -15.37 -5.41 5.39
C TYR A 418 -15.85 -4.94 4.02
N SER A 419 -15.83 -5.85 3.03
CA SER A 419 -16.15 -5.51 1.64
C SER A 419 -17.30 -6.32 1.03
N GLY A 420 -18.28 -6.75 1.84
CA GLY A 420 -19.49 -7.39 1.34
C GLY A 420 -20.75 -6.54 1.57
N TYR A 421 -21.91 -7.09 1.19
CA TYR A 421 -23.20 -6.46 1.43
C TYR A 421 -23.51 -6.52 2.93
N CYS A 422 -23.56 -5.35 3.57
CA CYS A 422 -24.04 -5.22 4.94
C CYS A 422 -25.56 -5.02 4.89
N GLU A 423 -26.32 -6.02 5.35
CA GLU A 423 -27.76 -5.86 5.54
C GLU A 423 -28.02 -4.79 6.61
N GLU A 424 -29.12 -4.03 6.51
CA GLU A 424 -29.45 -2.99 7.50
C GLU A 424 -29.52 -3.55 8.93
N GLU A 425 -29.94 -4.80 9.09
CA GLU A 425 -29.98 -5.52 10.37
C GLU A 425 -28.61 -5.68 11.04
N LEU A 426 -27.50 -5.57 10.30
CA LEU A 426 -26.13 -5.67 10.82
C LEU A 426 -25.54 -4.33 11.25
N ALA A 427 -26.27 -3.22 11.09
CA ALA A 427 -25.74 -1.90 11.39
C ALA A 427 -25.25 -1.78 12.85
N SER A 428 -26.00 -2.37 13.80
CA SER A 428 -25.65 -2.37 15.23
C SER A 428 -24.42 -3.22 15.54
N ASP A 429 -24.35 -4.46 15.03
CA ASP A 429 -23.20 -5.35 15.20
C ASP A 429 -21.93 -4.77 14.58
N TRP A 430 -22.05 -4.23 13.37
CA TRP A 430 -20.94 -3.59 12.67
C TRP A 430 -20.48 -2.32 13.39
N PHE A 431 -21.41 -1.52 13.91
CA PHE A 431 -21.09 -0.35 14.72
C PHE A 431 -20.28 -0.76 15.97
N ALA A 432 -20.68 -1.82 16.68
CA ALA A 432 -19.94 -2.30 17.85
C ALA A 432 -18.49 -2.71 17.52
N VAL A 433 -18.28 -3.34 16.35
CA VAL A 433 -16.94 -3.66 15.85
C VAL A 433 -16.15 -2.38 15.53
N GLN A 434 -16.74 -1.44 14.80
CA GLN A 434 -16.09 -0.18 14.43
C GLN A 434 -15.73 0.67 15.66
N GLU A 435 -16.68 0.89 16.57
CA GLU A 435 -16.48 1.62 17.82
C GLU A 435 -15.30 1.06 18.61
N THR A 436 -15.24 -0.27 18.75
CA THR A 436 -14.13 -0.93 19.44
C THR A 436 -12.79 -0.69 18.75
N THR A 437 -12.74 -0.81 17.42
CA THR A 437 -11.51 -0.57 16.65
C THR A 437 -11.06 0.90 16.70
N TRP A 438 -12.00 1.84 16.68
CA TRP A 438 -11.74 3.28 16.84
C TRP A 438 -11.21 3.60 18.23
N ARG A 439 -11.83 3.05 19.29
CA ARG A 439 -11.35 3.18 20.67
C ARG A 439 -9.90 2.71 20.78
N ASN A 440 -9.62 1.51 20.28
CA ASN A 440 -8.28 0.91 20.32
C ASN A 440 -7.27 1.74 19.50
N SER A 441 -7.64 2.20 18.31
CA SER A 441 -6.76 3.04 17.51
C SER A 441 -6.47 4.39 18.17
N GLY A 442 -7.48 5.02 18.77
CA GLY A 442 -7.33 6.24 19.56
C GLY A 442 -6.39 6.07 20.75
N LEU A 443 -6.42 4.90 21.43
CA LEU A 443 -5.47 4.56 22.48
C LEU A 443 -4.04 4.45 21.94
N VAL A 444 -3.83 3.72 20.84
CA VAL A 444 -2.50 3.60 20.21
C VAL A 444 -1.99 4.98 19.77
N SER A 445 -2.86 5.83 19.23
CA SER A 445 -2.56 7.22 18.82
C SER A 445 -2.12 8.12 19.97
N ARG A 446 -2.73 7.96 21.16
CA ARG A 446 -2.36 8.73 22.34
C ARG A 446 -1.03 8.24 22.91
N ALA A 447 -0.85 6.92 23.01
CA ALA A 447 0.41 6.33 23.46
C ALA A 447 1.58 6.72 22.55
N ALA A 448 1.34 6.70 21.24
CA ALA A 448 2.21 7.21 20.19
C ALA A 448 2.69 8.65 20.46
N ARG A 449 1.75 9.58 20.69
CA ARG A 449 2.04 10.99 20.99
C ARG A 449 2.81 11.16 22.28
N ILE A 450 2.41 10.47 23.35
CA ILE A 450 3.10 10.53 24.64
C ILE A 450 4.56 10.08 24.47
N LYS A 451 4.78 8.97 23.74
CA LYS A 451 6.13 8.49 23.45
C LYS A 451 6.95 9.53 22.67
N GLN A 452 6.38 10.11 21.61
CA GLN A 452 7.05 11.15 20.81
C GLN A 452 7.38 12.39 21.65
N ALA A 453 6.44 12.87 22.47
CA ALA A 453 6.66 14.01 23.37
C ALA A 453 7.76 13.71 24.40
N SER A 454 7.76 12.52 25.00
CA SER A 454 8.80 12.11 25.96
C SER A 454 10.18 11.92 25.32
N SER A 455 10.25 11.56 24.04
CA SER A 455 11.52 11.45 23.31
C SER A 455 12.06 12.79 22.83
N LEU A 456 11.26 13.86 22.80
CA LEU A 456 11.75 15.21 22.48
C LEU A 456 12.53 15.84 23.65
N ASP A 457 12.45 15.28 24.86
CA ASP A 457 13.28 15.65 26.02
C ASP A 457 14.63 14.91 26.08
N SER A 458 14.92 13.98 25.16
CA SER A 458 16.23 13.32 25.07
C SER A 458 16.67 13.23 23.61
N GLY A 459 17.71 13.98 23.25
CA GLY A 459 18.14 14.27 21.88
C GLY A 459 18.59 13.11 20.98
N ALA A 460 17.87 11.98 20.93
CA ALA A 460 18.11 10.88 20.00
C ALA A 460 16.88 9.95 19.87
N ALA A 461 16.01 10.12 18.86
CA ALA A 461 15.03 9.08 18.49
C ALA A 461 14.47 9.20 17.05
N TYR A 462 15.28 8.85 16.03
CA TYR A 462 14.87 8.94 14.62
C TYR A 462 14.16 7.68 14.04
N TYR A 463 13.88 6.63 14.82
CA TYR A 463 13.45 5.33 14.23
C TYR A 463 12.05 4.79 14.64
N CYS A 464 11.29 5.49 15.50
CA CYS A 464 9.94 5.04 15.90
C CYS A 464 8.77 5.69 15.12
N GLY A 465 9.02 6.56 14.14
CA GLY A 465 7.98 7.40 13.51
C GLY A 465 6.97 6.66 12.61
N ALA A 466 7.40 5.72 11.78
CA ALA A 466 6.61 5.29 10.62
C ALA A 466 5.35 4.45 10.93
N ASN A 467 5.32 3.66 12.00
CA ASN A 467 4.13 2.88 12.41
C ASN A 467 3.22 3.63 13.40
N THR A 468 3.78 4.66 14.04
CA THR A 468 3.14 5.49 15.07
C THR A 468 2.27 6.57 14.42
N GLN A 469 2.72 7.08 13.27
CA GLN A 469 2.04 8.10 12.45
C GLN A 469 0.72 7.58 11.87
N ARG A 470 0.60 6.28 11.56
CA ARG A 470 -0.65 5.67 11.05
C ARG A 470 -1.78 5.49 12.05
N HIS A 471 -1.47 5.38 13.34
CA HIS A 471 -2.51 5.26 14.35
C HIS A 471 -3.05 6.64 14.73
N LEU A 472 -2.14 7.62 14.91
CA LEU A 472 -2.41 9.06 15.03
C LEU A 472 -3.51 9.58 14.07
N GLU A 473 -3.61 8.98 12.89
CA GLU A 473 -4.53 9.33 11.80
C GLU A 473 -6.02 9.12 12.11
N LEU A 474 -6.43 8.13 12.91
CA LEU A 474 -7.87 7.79 13.03
C LEU A 474 -8.69 8.77 13.88
N GLY A 475 -8.06 9.64 14.67
CA GLY A 475 -8.76 10.67 15.46
C GLY A 475 -9.03 11.98 14.72
N LYS A 476 -8.41 12.20 13.54
CA LYS A 476 -8.48 13.46 12.77
C LYS A 476 -8.63 13.26 11.25
N THR A 477 -8.62 12.01 10.78
CA THR A 477 -8.87 11.68 9.37
C THR A 477 -10.36 11.42 9.21
N ILE A 478 -11.07 12.33 8.53
CA ILE A 478 -12.40 12.06 8.02
C ILE A 478 -12.22 11.22 6.76
N VAL A 479 -12.28 9.89 6.91
CA VAL A 479 -12.50 9.00 5.77
C VAL A 479 -14.01 9.01 5.52
N PHE A 480 -14.46 9.66 4.45
CA PHE A 480 -15.85 9.62 4.02
C PHE A 480 -16.21 8.19 3.58
N ALA A 481 -16.61 7.33 4.52
CA ALA A 481 -17.39 6.14 4.22
C ALA A 481 -18.85 6.60 4.04
N ILE A 482 -19.15 7.08 2.82
CA ILE A 482 -20.45 7.64 2.42
C ILE A 482 -21.62 6.66 2.64
N ALA A 483 -21.35 5.37 2.85
CA ALA A 483 -22.35 4.37 3.21
C ALA A 483 -22.98 4.57 4.61
N LEU A 484 -22.25 5.10 5.61
CA LEU A 484 -22.74 5.20 6.99
C LEU A 484 -23.49 6.50 7.31
N ILE A 485 -23.14 7.62 6.65
CA ILE A 485 -23.86 8.89 6.83
C ILE A 485 -25.23 8.85 6.14
N GLY A 486 -25.33 8.12 5.02
CA GLY A 486 -26.60 7.93 4.32
C GLY A 486 -27.64 7.12 5.10
N SER A 487 -27.23 6.22 5.98
CA SER A 487 -28.13 5.45 6.86
C SER A 487 -28.45 6.18 8.16
N ALA A 488 -27.49 6.91 8.74
CA ALA A 488 -27.69 7.67 9.98
C ALA A 488 -28.58 8.91 9.83
N ILE A 489 -28.73 9.47 8.62
CA ILE A 489 -29.63 10.62 8.34
C ILE A 489 -31.04 10.15 7.92
N ARG A 490 -31.24 8.84 7.68
CA ARG A 490 -32.58 8.26 7.41
C ARG A 490 -33.37 7.93 8.67
N ALA A 491 -32.70 7.80 9.82
CA ALA A 491 -33.31 7.67 11.14
C ALA A 491 -33.46 9.06 11.77
#